data_AF-A0A7T5RK37-F1
#
_entry.id   AF-A0A7T5RK37-F1
#
_cell.length_a   1.000
_cell.length_b   1.000
_cell.length_c   1.000
_cell.angle_alpha   90.00
_cell.angle_beta   90.00
_cell.angle_gamma   90.00
#
_symmetry.space_group_name_H-M   'P 1'
#
loop_
_entity.id
_entity.type
_entity.pdbx_description
1 polymer ?
#
loop_
_entity_poly.entity_id
_entity_poly.type
_entity_poly.pdbx_seq_one_letter_code
_entity_poly.pdbx_strand_id
1 'polypeptide(L)'
;MASLFFIFITLVLAGAVLFLIIEFYVVIIGEFFGAPYVKSKKDKIKTMLELAQIKPGEKVIDLGSGDGSLVTEAAGRGAEAIGVEINPFLVWYSRWRIKKANLQDKTKIIRGDFRNFSLDQANVVFLYLWPETVAKLKEKLIRELRPGARVISNGFPLAGWHPQAAENGVFLYRRR
;
A
#
# COMPACT_ATOMS: atom_id res chain seq x y z
N MET A 1 34.13 -32.06 -29.02
CA MET A 1 34.37 -31.11 -27.90
C MET A 1 33.98 -29.67 -28.25
N ALA A 2 34.36 -29.13 -29.41
CA ALA A 2 33.98 -27.77 -29.82
C ALA A 2 32.45 -27.53 -29.88
N SER A 3 31.66 -28.49 -30.38
CA SER A 3 30.19 -28.36 -30.49
C SER A 3 29.49 -28.22 -29.14
N LEU A 4 29.89 -28.98 -28.12
CA LEU A 4 29.33 -28.90 -26.76
C LEU A 4 29.67 -27.55 -26.10
N PHE A 5 30.85 -27.01 -26.37
CA PHE A 5 31.27 -25.70 -25.89
C PHE A 5 30.43 -24.56 -26.48
N PHE A 6 30.16 -24.59 -27.80
CA PHE A 6 29.27 -23.61 -28.44
C PHE A 6 27.82 -23.70 -27.96
N ILE A 7 27.30 -24.90 -27.76
CA ILE A 7 25.96 -25.10 -27.18
C ILE A 7 25.90 -24.51 -25.77
N PHE A 8 26.92 -24.78 -24.94
CA PHE A 8 26.99 -24.25 -23.59
C PHE A 8 26.98 -22.71 -23.57
N ILE A 9 27.84 -22.06 -24.38
CA ILE A 9 27.86 -20.58 -24.50
C ILE A 9 26.50 -20.05 -24.95
N THR A 10 25.87 -20.70 -25.95
CA THR A 10 24.57 -20.28 -26.47
C THR A 10 23.49 -20.33 -25.39
N LEU A 11 23.46 -21.39 -24.58
CA LEU A 11 22.51 -21.53 -23.47
C LEU A 11 22.75 -20.49 -22.37
N VAL A 12 24.01 -20.20 -22.04
CA VAL A 12 24.35 -19.15 -21.07
C VAL A 12 23.91 -17.78 -21.56
N LEU A 13 24.18 -17.44 -22.83
CA LEU A 13 23.75 -16.18 -23.44
C LEU A 13 22.22 -16.08 -23.50
N ALA A 14 21.53 -17.15 -23.89
CA ALA A 14 20.07 -17.18 -23.92
C ALA A 14 19.48 -16.99 -22.50
N GLY A 15 20.07 -17.64 -21.49
CA GLY A 15 19.68 -17.46 -20.09
C GLY A 15 19.90 -16.03 -19.59
N ALA A 16 21.02 -15.40 -19.95
CA ALA A 16 21.31 -14.02 -19.61
C ALA A 16 20.33 -13.04 -20.28
N VAL A 17 20.02 -13.24 -21.57
CA VAL A 17 19.02 -12.44 -22.28
C VAL A 17 17.63 -12.61 -21.65
N LEU A 18 17.23 -13.83 -21.31
CA LEU A 18 15.97 -14.10 -20.63
C LEU A 18 15.90 -13.41 -19.26
N PHE A 19 16.97 -13.47 -18.47
CA PHE A 19 17.06 -12.78 -17.19
C PHE A 19 16.87 -11.25 -17.35
N LEU A 20 17.54 -10.64 -18.34
CA LEU A 20 17.39 -9.21 -18.62
C LEU A 20 15.97 -8.84 -19.08
N ILE A 21 15.31 -9.69 -19.86
CA ILE A 21 13.91 -9.49 -20.27
C ILE A 21 12.98 -9.52 -19.05
N ILE A 22 13.21 -10.46 -18.11
CA ILE A 22 12.42 -10.57 -16.89
C ILE A 22 12.61 -9.31 -16.03
N GLU A 23 13.84 -8.88 -15.80
CA GLU A 23 14.13 -7.65 -15.05
C GLU A 23 13.49 -6.42 -15.70
N PHE A 24 13.63 -6.28 -17.02
CA PHE A 24 13.01 -5.18 -17.77
C PHE A 24 11.48 -5.20 -17.66
N TYR A 25 10.87 -6.38 -17.76
CA TYR A 25 9.43 -6.56 -17.62
C TYR A 25 8.94 -6.21 -16.21
N VAL A 26 9.68 -6.61 -15.17
CA VAL A 26 9.37 -6.27 -13.77
C VAL A 26 9.44 -4.76 -13.54
N VAL A 27 10.46 -4.09 -14.08
CA VAL A 27 10.61 -2.63 -13.96
C VAL A 27 9.46 -1.90 -14.66
N ILE A 28 9.16 -2.26 -15.90
CA ILE A 28 8.08 -1.61 -16.68
C ILE A 28 6.72 -1.85 -16.03
N ILE A 29 6.42 -3.06 -15.59
CA ILE A 29 5.16 -3.33 -14.88
C ILE A 29 5.08 -2.58 -13.55
N GLY A 30 6.20 -2.46 -12.84
CA GLY A 30 6.27 -1.67 -11.61
C GLY A 30 5.80 -0.22 -11.80
N GLU A 31 6.10 0.38 -12.95
CA GLU A 31 5.66 1.74 -13.28
C GLU A 31 4.14 1.81 -13.60
N PHE A 32 3.59 0.82 -14.31
CA PHE A 32 2.18 0.85 -14.73
C PHE A 32 1.20 0.27 -13.70
N PHE A 33 1.65 -0.69 -12.90
CA PHE A 33 0.82 -1.47 -11.97
C PHE A 33 1.26 -1.31 -10.52
N GLY A 34 2.26 -0.47 -10.26
CA GLY A 34 2.83 -0.31 -8.93
C GLY A 34 3.67 -1.51 -8.50
N ALA A 35 4.16 -1.45 -7.27
CA ALA A 35 4.91 -2.54 -6.68
C ALA A 35 4.08 -3.84 -6.60
N PRO A 36 4.75 -5.02 -6.55
CA PRO A 36 4.07 -6.30 -6.37
C PRO A 36 3.17 -6.29 -5.14
N TYR A 37 1.96 -6.83 -5.30
CA TYR A 37 0.99 -6.89 -4.21
C TYR A 37 1.40 -7.94 -3.17
N VAL A 38 1.62 -7.47 -1.94
CA VAL A 38 1.83 -8.31 -0.76
C VAL A 38 0.75 -7.95 0.26
N LYS A 39 -0.05 -8.94 0.64
CA LYS A 39 -1.13 -8.72 1.60
C LYS A 39 -0.57 -8.56 3.02
N SER A 40 -1.03 -7.53 3.73
CA SER A 40 -0.80 -7.43 5.17
C SER A 40 -1.40 -8.62 5.90
N LYS A 41 -0.62 -9.26 6.79
CA LYS A 41 -1.11 -10.38 7.62
C LYS A 41 -2.27 -9.92 8.52
N LYS A 42 -3.19 -10.84 8.85
CA LYS A 42 -4.40 -10.51 9.64
C LYS A 42 -4.07 -9.91 11.02
N ASP A 43 -3.04 -10.43 11.68
CA ASP A 43 -2.55 -9.90 12.96
C ASP A 43 -2.03 -8.47 12.81
N LYS A 44 -1.30 -8.15 11.73
CA LYS A 44 -0.86 -6.79 11.42
C LYS A 44 -2.04 -5.86 11.16
N ILE A 45 -3.04 -6.29 10.39
CA ILE A 45 -4.27 -5.52 10.14
C ILE A 45 -4.97 -5.18 11.45
N LYS A 46 -5.10 -6.17 12.34
CA LYS A 46 -5.66 -5.97 13.68
C LYS A 46 -4.88 -4.91 14.46
N THR A 47 -3.55 -5.05 14.57
CA THR A 47 -2.69 -4.07 15.27
C THR A 47 -2.80 -2.67 14.65
N MET A 48 -2.81 -2.56 13.32
CA MET A 48 -2.99 -1.28 12.62
C MET A 48 -4.30 -0.59 13.04
N LEU A 49 -5.41 -1.32 13.04
CA LEU A 49 -6.72 -0.77 13.41
C LEU A 49 -6.84 -0.43 14.90
N GLU A 50 -6.18 -1.19 15.77
CA GLU A 50 -6.14 -0.95 17.22
C GLU A 50 -5.34 0.31 17.56
N LEU A 51 -4.12 0.44 17.00
CA LEU A 51 -3.30 1.64 17.17
C LEU A 51 -3.95 2.88 16.54
N ALA A 52 -4.69 2.72 15.44
CA ALA A 52 -5.39 3.82 14.80
C ALA A 52 -6.47 4.44 15.69
N GLN A 53 -7.09 3.66 16.58
CA GLN A 53 -8.22 4.10 17.42
C GLN A 53 -9.30 4.84 16.60
N ILE A 54 -9.70 4.22 15.49
CA ILE A 54 -10.70 4.77 14.56
C ILE A 54 -11.99 5.05 15.32
N LYS A 55 -12.53 6.26 15.13
CA LYS A 55 -13.86 6.63 15.64
C LYS A 55 -14.90 6.55 14.51
N PRO A 56 -16.17 6.25 14.83
CA PRO A 56 -17.23 6.28 13.82
C PRO A 56 -17.30 7.63 13.10
N GLY A 57 -17.45 7.60 11.78
CA GLY A 57 -17.50 8.78 10.91
C GLY A 57 -16.14 9.39 10.56
N GLU A 58 -15.03 8.89 11.12
CA GLU A 58 -13.71 9.35 10.70
C GLU A 58 -13.39 8.90 9.27
N LYS A 59 -12.77 9.81 8.51
CA LYS A 59 -12.29 9.53 7.17
C LYS A 59 -10.93 8.84 7.24
N VAL A 60 -10.89 7.61 6.75
CA VAL A 60 -9.72 6.74 6.72
C VAL A 60 -9.26 6.60 5.29
N ILE A 61 -7.96 6.72 5.04
CA ILE A 61 -7.37 6.53 3.70
C ILE A 61 -6.29 5.44 3.78
N ASP A 62 -6.37 4.46 2.90
CA ASP A 62 -5.38 3.41 2.70
C ASP A 62 -4.65 3.62 1.37
N LEU A 63 -3.35 3.95 1.42
CA LEU A 63 -2.53 4.22 0.24
C LEU A 63 -1.89 2.93 -0.26
N GLY A 64 -2.25 2.50 -1.48
CA GLY A 64 -1.89 1.17 -1.99
C GLY A 64 -2.78 0.08 -1.40
N SER A 65 -4.10 0.29 -1.46
CA SER A 65 -5.08 -0.50 -0.69
C SER A 65 -5.20 -1.99 -1.09
N GLY A 66 -4.59 -2.39 -2.20
CA GLY A 66 -4.54 -3.77 -2.66
C GLY A 66 -5.94 -4.40 -2.80
N ASP A 67 -6.15 -5.54 -2.14
CA ASP A 67 -7.43 -6.24 -2.16
C ASP A 67 -8.54 -5.60 -1.30
N GLY A 68 -8.27 -4.43 -0.70
CA GLY A 68 -9.22 -3.65 0.09
C GLY A 68 -9.52 -4.24 1.48
N SER A 69 -8.74 -5.21 1.97
CA SER A 69 -9.00 -5.82 3.29
C SER A 69 -9.01 -4.78 4.42
N LEU A 70 -8.01 -3.89 4.45
CA LEU A 70 -7.91 -2.87 5.50
C LEU A 70 -9.02 -1.83 5.40
N VAL A 71 -9.34 -1.38 4.19
CA VAL A 71 -10.49 -0.50 3.91
C VAL A 71 -11.81 -1.12 4.39
N THR A 72 -12.02 -2.41 4.10
CA THR A 72 -13.22 -3.16 4.50
C THR A 72 -13.32 -3.25 6.02
N GLU A 73 -12.23 -3.60 6.70
CA GLU A 73 -12.23 -3.70 8.17
C GLU A 73 -12.36 -2.35 8.86
N ALA A 74 -11.74 -1.29 8.33
CA ALA A 74 -11.90 0.07 8.84
C ALA A 74 -13.36 0.54 8.72
N ALA A 75 -14.02 0.30 7.58
CA ALA A 75 -15.44 0.61 7.41
C ALA A 75 -16.34 -0.22 8.32
N GLY A 76 -16.00 -1.48 8.58
CA GLY A 76 -16.66 -2.32 9.58
C GLY A 76 -16.60 -1.75 11.00
N ARG A 77 -15.58 -0.94 11.31
CA ARG A 77 -15.46 -0.17 12.57
C ARG A 77 -16.18 1.19 12.54
N GLY A 78 -16.88 1.50 11.45
CA GLY A 78 -17.67 2.72 11.31
C GLY A 78 -16.96 3.89 10.63
N ALA A 79 -15.77 3.70 10.08
CA ALA A 79 -15.10 4.74 9.29
C ALA A 79 -15.79 4.99 7.93
N GLU A 80 -15.57 6.18 7.39
CA GLU A 80 -15.66 6.44 5.95
C GLU A 80 -14.31 6.10 5.33
N ALA A 81 -14.18 4.89 4.75
CA ALA A 81 -12.90 4.35 4.33
C ALA A 81 -12.67 4.50 2.82
N ILE A 82 -11.50 5.02 2.44
CA ILE A 82 -11.10 5.21 1.05
C ILE A 82 -9.84 4.39 0.79
N GLY A 83 -9.86 3.52 -0.21
CA GLY A 83 -8.68 2.84 -0.74
C GLY A 83 -8.22 3.49 -2.04
N VAL A 84 -6.93 3.79 -2.15
CA VAL A 84 -6.32 4.24 -3.41
C VAL A 84 -5.41 3.14 -3.92
N GLU A 85 -5.68 2.65 -5.14
CA GLU A 85 -4.98 1.51 -5.73
C GLU A 85 -4.73 1.76 -7.22
N ILE A 86 -3.53 1.46 -7.70
CA ILE A 86 -3.15 1.70 -9.10
C ILE A 86 -3.54 0.52 -9.99
N ASN A 87 -3.47 -0.70 -9.46
CA ASN A 87 -3.71 -1.93 -10.20
C ASN A 87 -5.22 -2.14 -10.47
N PRO A 88 -5.65 -2.14 -11.74
CA PRO A 88 -7.08 -2.28 -12.09
C PRO A 88 -7.71 -3.58 -11.62
N PHE A 89 -6.95 -4.69 -11.60
CA PHE A 89 -7.47 -5.98 -11.16
C PHE A 89 -7.75 -5.96 -9.66
N LEU A 90 -6.84 -5.41 -8.85
CA LEU A 90 -7.04 -5.26 -7.41
C LEU A 90 -8.18 -4.29 -7.08
N VAL A 91 -8.32 -3.20 -7.84
CA VAL A 91 -9.47 -2.29 -7.73
C VAL A 91 -10.79 -3.02 -7.99
N TRP A 92 -10.87 -3.83 -9.04
CA TRP A 92 -12.07 -4.60 -9.34
C TRP A 92 -12.37 -5.61 -8.23
N TYR A 93 -11.35 -6.36 -7.81
CA TYR A 93 -11.48 -7.38 -6.77
C TYR A 93 -11.88 -6.79 -5.41
N SER A 94 -11.29 -5.65 -5.01
CA SER A 94 -11.60 -4.98 -3.75
C SER A 94 -13.03 -4.45 -3.74
N ARG A 95 -13.50 -3.85 -4.84
CA ARG A 95 -14.91 -3.45 -5.01
C ARG A 95 -15.88 -4.62 -4.90
N TRP A 96 -15.57 -5.76 -5.52
CA TRP A 96 -16.38 -6.97 -5.40
C TRP A 96 -16.47 -7.46 -3.94
N ARG A 97 -15.34 -7.49 -3.22
CA ARG A 97 -15.30 -7.89 -1.79
C ARG A 97 -16.10 -6.95 -0.90
N ILE A 98 -15.95 -5.64 -1.11
CA ILE A 98 -16.70 -4.60 -0.39
C ILE A 98 -18.20 -4.77 -0.60
N LYS A 99 -18.62 -4.99 -1.85
CA LYS A 99 -20.03 -5.25 -2.18
C LYS A 99 -20.54 -6.51 -1.50
N LYS A 100 -19.75 -7.60 -1.50
CA LYS A 100 -20.08 -8.85 -0.81
C LYS A 100 -20.24 -8.66 0.71
N ALA A 101 -19.53 -7.69 1.29
CA ALA A 101 -19.63 -7.33 2.70
C ALA A 101 -20.72 -6.30 3.01
N ASN A 102 -21.48 -5.81 2.01
CA ASN A 102 -22.48 -4.75 2.15
C ASN A 102 -21.94 -3.44 2.75
N LEU A 103 -20.70 -3.07 2.41
CA LEU A 103 -20.02 -1.89 2.95
C LEU A 103 -19.84 -0.75 1.92
N GLN A 104 -20.48 -0.84 0.75
CA GLN A 104 -20.36 0.16 -0.32
C GLN A 104 -20.72 1.58 0.12
N ASP A 105 -21.64 1.75 1.07
CA ASP A 105 -22.10 3.07 1.52
C ASP A 105 -21.09 3.78 2.41
N LYS A 106 -20.12 3.03 2.96
CA LYS A 106 -19.05 3.54 3.84
C LYS A 106 -17.67 3.47 3.21
N THR A 107 -17.58 2.99 1.96
CA THR A 107 -16.30 2.71 1.33
C THR A 107 -16.21 3.29 -0.07
N LYS A 108 -15.00 3.71 -0.46
CA LYS A 108 -14.72 4.11 -1.83
C LYS A 108 -13.36 3.57 -2.27
N ILE A 109 -13.32 2.93 -3.43
CA ILE A 109 -12.05 2.52 -4.05
C ILE A 109 -11.77 3.41 -5.26
N ILE A 110 -10.68 4.15 -5.19
CA ILE A 110 -10.19 5.05 -6.23
C ILE A 110 -9.08 4.32 -6.99
N ARG A 111 -9.29 4.14 -8.30
CA ARG A 111 -8.19 3.74 -9.18
C ARG A 111 -7.31 4.94 -9.43
N GLY A 112 -6.05 4.88 -9.04
CA GLY A 112 -5.12 5.96 -9.31
C GLY A 112 -3.85 5.87 -8.49
N ASP A 113 -2.96 6.80 -8.80
CA ASP A 113 -1.73 6.97 -8.07
C ASP A 113 -1.99 7.76 -6.79
N PHE A 114 -1.73 7.12 -5.64
CA PHE A 114 -1.91 7.74 -4.33
C PHE A 114 -1.01 8.97 -4.11
N ARG A 115 0.09 9.11 -4.86
CA ARG A 115 0.95 10.30 -4.81
C ARG A 115 0.18 11.56 -5.20
N ASN A 116 -0.79 11.41 -6.12
CA ASN A 116 -1.63 12.49 -6.63
C ASN A 116 -2.98 12.61 -5.91
N PHE A 117 -3.28 11.72 -4.98
CA PHE A 117 -4.53 11.75 -4.22
C PHE A 117 -4.42 12.69 -3.00
N SER A 118 -5.41 13.56 -2.78
CA SER A 118 -5.40 14.51 -1.66
C SER A 118 -5.61 13.80 -0.32
N LEU A 119 -4.85 14.21 0.70
CA LEU A 119 -5.01 13.73 2.09
C LEU A 119 -5.63 14.78 3.04
N ASP A 120 -6.07 15.91 2.51
CA ASP A 120 -6.57 17.09 3.26
C ASP A 120 -7.73 16.80 4.21
N GLN A 121 -8.53 15.77 3.95
CA GLN A 121 -9.66 15.38 4.79
C GLN A 121 -9.41 14.14 5.63
N ALA A 122 -8.20 13.58 5.61
CA ALA A 122 -7.91 12.33 6.32
C ALA A 122 -7.81 12.55 7.83
N ASN A 123 -8.54 11.73 8.60
CA ASN A 123 -8.31 11.59 10.04
C ASN A 123 -7.24 10.53 10.33
N VAL A 124 -7.21 9.47 9.52
CA VAL A 124 -6.22 8.39 9.60
C VAL A 124 -5.73 8.03 8.21
N VAL A 125 -4.41 7.86 8.06
CA VAL A 125 -3.79 7.29 6.85
C VAL A 125 -3.06 6.00 7.20
N PHE A 126 -3.31 4.95 6.44
CA PHE A 126 -2.60 3.67 6.53
C PHE A 126 -1.58 3.53 5.39
N LEU A 127 -0.41 2.98 5.73
CA LEU A 127 0.71 2.76 4.82
C LEU A 127 1.22 1.32 5.00
N TYR A 128 1.26 0.55 3.92
CA TYR A 128 2.10 -0.65 3.80
C TYR A 128 2.78 -0.62 2.44
N LEU A 129 3.91 0.09 2.38
CA LEU A 129 4.58 0.47 1.14
C LEU A 129 6.08 0.18 1.24
N TRP A 130 6.78 0.20 0.10
CA TRP A 130 8.24 0.09 0.08
C TRP A 130 8.94 1.22 0.84
N PRO A 131 10.12 0.98 1.44
CA PRO A 131 10.84 1.97 2.25
C PRO A 131 11.07 3.30 1.52
N GLU A 132 11.45 3.24 0.24
CA GLU A 132 11.72 4.42 -0.59
C GLU A 132 10.45 5.23 -0.84
N THR A 133 9.31 4.52 -1.00
CA THR A 133 7.99 5.15 -1.16
C THR A 133 7.55 5.83 0.14
N VAL A 134 7.72 5.17 1.29
CA VAL A 134 7.43 5.76 2.60
C VAL A 134 8.28 7.02 2.83
N ALA A 135 9.56 6.98 2.48
CA ALA A 135 10.46 8.13 2.58
C ALA A 135 9.98 9.32 1.71
N LYS A 136 9.59 9.07 0.46
CA LYS A 136 9.06 10.09 -0.46
C LYS A 136 7.71 10.66 -0.03
N LEU A 137 6.88 9.86 0.67
CA LEU A 137 5.57 10.32 1.15
C LEU A 137 5.66 11.30 2.33
N LYS A 138 6.81 11.40 3.00
CA LYS A 138 6.98 12.27 4.17
C LYS A 138 6.53 13.71 3.90
N GLU A 139 7.00 14.32 2.82
CA GLU A 139 6.65 15.72 2.49
C GLU A 139 5.16 15.88 2.19
N LYS A 140 4.57 14.91 1.49
CA LYS A 140 3.14 14.88 1.20
C LYS A 140 2.32 14.81 2.49
N LEU A 141 2.68 13.91 3.41
CA LEU A 141 2.00 13.76 4.71
C LEU A 141 2.10 15.05 5.55
N ILE A 142 3.27 15.71 5.55
CA ILE A 142 3.47 16.99 6.26
C ILE A 142 2.59 18.08 5.65
N ARG A 143 2.58 18.20 4.32
CA ARG A 143 1.90 19.26 3.59
C ARG A 143 0.39 19.14 3.62
N GLU A 144 -0.12 17.92 3.50
CA GLU A 144 -1.55 17.69 3.21
C GLU A 144 -2.35 17.25 4.44
N LEU A 145 -1.75 16.61 5.45
CA LEU A 145 -2.50 16.20 6.63
C LEU A 145 -2.77 17.37 7.56
N ARG A 146 -3.99 17.41 8.10
CA ARG A 146 -4.37 18.32 9.17
C ARG A 146 -3.61 17.98 10.46
N PRO A 147 -3.31 18.98 11.31
CA PRO A 147 -2.84 18.73 12.66
C PRO A 147 -3.76 17.75 13.40
N GLY A 148 -3.17 16.80 14.13
CA GLY A 148 -3.88 15.75 14.86
C GLY A 148 -4.20 14.49 14.06
N ALA A 149 -4.11 14.52 12.73
CA ALA A 149 -4.30 13.33 11.89
C ALA A 149 -3.29 12.23 12.27
N ARG A 150 -3.74 10.98 12.23
CA ARG A 150 -2.91 9.81 12.57
C ARG A 150 -2.37 9.16 11.31
N VAL A 151 -1.13 8.71 11.37
CA VAL A 151 -0.52 7.92 10.30
C VAL A 151 -0.07 6.60 10.90
N ILE A 152 -0.51 5.51 10.28
CA ILE A 152 -0.16 4.14 10.68
C ILE A 152 0.70 3.55 9.57
N SER A 153 1.93 3.19 9.90
CA SER A 153 2.85 2.56 8.95
C SER A 153 3.17 1.14 9.37
N ASN A 154 2.95 0.17 8.49
CA ASN A 154 3.28 -1.24 8.70
C ASN A 154 4.64 -1.56 8.07
N GLY A 155 5.53 -2.20 8.83
CA GLY A 155 6.83 -2.67 8.37
C GLY A 155 7.93 -1.61 8.43
N PHE A 156 7.69 -0.41 7.88
CA PHE A 156 8.73 0.62 7.76
C PHE A 156 8.38 1.92 8.50
N PRO A 157 9.28 2.45 9.34
CA PRO A 157 9.06 3.71 10.03
C PRO A 157 9.20 4.93 9.10
N LEU A 158 8.57 6.05 9.46
CA LEU A 158 8.71 7.33 8.76
C LEU A 158 10.00 8.03 9.20
N ALA A 159 10.96 8.17 8.30
CA ALA A 159 12.26 8.77 8.61
C ALA A 159 12.13 10.20 9.17
N GLY A 160 12.73 10.43 10.35
CA GLY A 160 12.69 11.72 11.04
C GLY A 160 11.36 12.06 11.70
N TRP A 161 10.42 11.12 11.82
CA TRP A 161 9.26 11.22 12.70
C TRP A 161 9.46 10.30 13.90
N HIS A 162 9.03 10.75 15.09
CA HIS A 162 9.03 9.91 16.28
C HIS A 162 7.65 9.26 16.44
N PRO A 163 7.57 7.92 16.45
CA PRO A 163 6.30 7.23 16.66
C PRO A 163 5.79 7.48 18.07
N GLN A 164 4.48 7.67 18.20
CA GLN A 164 3.80 7.74 19.50
C GLN A 164 3.61 6.35 20.12
N ALA A 165 3.48 5.33 19.26
CA ALA A 165 3.42 3.92 19.66
C ALA A 165 4.02 3.05 18.56
N ALA A 166 4.59 1.91 18.95
CA ALA A 166 5.08 0.89 18.04
C ALA A 166 4.74 -0.49 18.62
N GLU A 167 4.06 -1.31 17.83
CA GLU A 167 3.64 -2.66 18.25
C GLU A 167 3.62 -3.57 17.02
N ASN A 168 4.13 -4.80 17.16
CA ASN A 168 4.16 -5.78 16.07
C ASN A 168 4.67 -5.16 14.75
N GLY A 169 5.76 -4.38 14.78
CA GLY A 169 6.31 -3.71 13.57
C GLY A 169 5.36 -2.73 12.86
N VAL A 170 4.29 -2.30 13.53
CA VAL A 170 3.37 -1.24 13.12
C VAL A 170 3.66 0.00 13.96
N PHE A 171 3.70 1.16 13.31
CA PHE A 171 4.09 2.41 13.93
C PHE A 171 2.94 3.43 13.81
N LEU A 172 2.56 4.04 14.93
CA LEU A 172 1.61 5.14 15.01
C LEU A 172 2.35 6.47 15.09
N TYR A 173 1.96 7.40 14.25
CA TYR A 173 2.40 8.79 14.27
C TYR A 173 1.20 9.73 14.32
N ARG A 174 1.43 10.96 14.78
CA ARG A 174 0.45 12.03 14.74
C ARG A 174 1.05 13.26 14.08
N ARG A 175 0.32 13.83 13.12
CA ARG A 175 0.69 15.11 12.51
C ARG A 175 0.64 16.19 13.59
N ARG A 176 1.79 16.78 13.88
CA ARG A 176 1.87 17.95 14.77
C ARG A 176 1.47 19.22 14.04
#